data_AF-A0A2E9AKZ2-F1
#
_entry.id   AF-A0A2E9AKZ2-F1
#
_cell.length_a   1.000
_cell.length_b   1.000
_cell.length_c   1.000
_cell.angle_alpha   90.00
_cell.angle_beta   90.00
_cell.angle_gamma   90.00
#
_symmetry.space_group_name_H-M   'P 1'
#
loop_
_entity.id
_entity.type
_entity.pdbx_description
1 polymer ?
#
loop_
_entity_poly.entity_id
_entity_poly.type
_entity_poly.pdbx_seq_one_letter_code
_entity_poly.pdbx_strand_id
1 'polypeptide(L)'
;MQQTPSLLAARSGAARYAAFAIATSIALVLAGCGNNDDSQSADEASPNADAATADADGFVNADTIRERVIGNTVTGTMSPDSAYTEFYAPDGTIRGPSYQARWTIKDDQMCFDYDEALQIDCYRVKIDGRSLEWHRQGEVQGKGTLVEGNPNNF
;
A
#
# COMPACT_ATOMS: atom_id res chain seq x y z
N MET A 1 -24.55 -45.71 11.02
CA MET A 1 -25.62 -44.70 10.84
C MET A 1 -25.26 -43.94 9.55
N GLN A 2 -25.76 -44.44 8.41
CA GLN A 2 -26.68 -43.73 7.48
C GLN A 2 -26.00 -42.47 6.85
N GLN A 3 -25.49 -42.52 5.60
CA GLN A 3 -26.19 -42.31 4.30
C GLN A 3 -27.11 -41.07 4.36
N THR A 4 -27.10 -40.05 3.49
CA THR A 4 -27.00 -39.96 2.01
C THR A 4 -26.97 -38.44 1.63
N PRO A 5 -26.43 -38.04 0.46
CA PRO A 5 -26.49 -36.66 -0.06
C PRO A 5 -27.84 -36.33 -0.73
N SER A 6 -28.17 -35.04 -0.84
CA SER A 6 -29.33 -34.57 -1.62
C SER A 6 -28.90 -33.53 -2.65
N LEU A 7 -28.72 -33.99 -3.89
CA LEU A 7 -29.01 -33.23 -5.10
C LEU A 7 -30.54 -33.08 -5.22
N LEU A 8 -31.02 -31.96 -5.76
CA LEU A 8 -32.25 -31.72 -6.54
C LEU A 8 -32.56 -30.23 -6.40
N ALA A 9 -33.06 -29.47 -7.36
CA ALA A 9 -33.28 -29.62 -8.79
C ALA A 9 -33.84 -28.25 -9.23
N ALA A 10 -33.56 -27.87 -10.47
CA ALA A 10 -34.14 -26.72 -11.14
C ALA A 10 -35.67 -26.64 -11.00
N ARG A 11 -36.20 -25.43 -10.88
CA ARG A 11 -37.58 -25.12 -11.24
C ARG A 11 -37.63 -23.90 -12.15
N SER A 12 -37.76 -24.21 -13.44
CA SER A 12 -38.28 -23.32 -14.47
C SER A 12 -39.72 -22.92 -14.14
N GLY A 13 -40.02 -21.63 -14.23
CA GLY A 13 -41.37 -21.09 -14.10
C GLY A 13 -41.56 -19.92 -15.07
N ALA A 14 -41.95 -20.23 -16.29
CA ALA A 14 -42.44 -19.26 -17.25
C ALA A 14 -43.87 -18.84 -16.88
N ALA A 15 -44.14 -17.54 -16.77
CA ALA A 15 -45.49 -17.00 -16.78
C ALA A 15 -45.54 -15.82 -17.77
N ARG A 16 -46.27 -16.06 -18.86
CA ARG A 16 -46.58 -15.14 -19.94
C ARG A 16 -47.80 -14.30 -19.53
N TYR A 17 -47.70 -12.98 -19.59
CA TYR A 17 -48.83 -12.06 -19.79
C TYR A 17 -48.30 -10.94 -20.69
N ALA A 18 -48.64 -10.97 -21.98
CA ALA A 18 -49.84 -10.42 -22.60
C ALA A 18 -49.74 -8.89 -22.77
N ALA A 19 -49.65 -8.52 -24.05
CA ALA A 19 -49.37 -7.20 -24.60
C ALA A 19 -50.48 -6.17 -24.35
N PHE A 20 -50.13 -4.87 -24.32
CA PHE A 20 -50.94 -3.82 -24.94
C PHE A 20 -50.11 -2.58 -25.32
N ALA A 21 -50.29 -2.23 -26.60
CA ALA A 21 -50.38 -0.89 -27.19
C ALA A 21 -49.13 0.00 -27.34
N ILE A 22 -48.87 0.27 -28.61
CA ILE A 22 -47.86 1.13 -29.24
C ILE A 22 -48.25 2.61 -29.05
N ALA A 23 -47.28 3.44 -28.65
CA ALA A 23 -47.27 4.87 -28.97
C ALA A 23 -45.89 5.23 -29.52
N THR A 24 -45.84 5.35 -30.85
CA THR A 24 -44.70 5.78 -31.65
C THR A 24 -44.40 7.27 -31.45
N SER A 25 -43.20 7.57 -30.97
CA SER A 25 -42.50 8.84 -31.23
C SER A 25 -41.01 8.56 -31.35
N ILE A 26 -40.55 8.57 -32.60
CA ILE A 26 -39.14 8.48 -32.99
C ILE A 26 -38.51 9.86 -32.73
N ALA A 27 -37.56 9.94 -31.81
CA ALA A 27 -36.58 11.01 -31.76
C ALA A 27 -35.20 10.39 -31.99
N LEU A 28 -34.68 10.64 -33.19
CA LEU A 28 -33.38 10.19 -33.68
C LEU A 28 -32.29 11.06 -33.03
N VAL A 29 -31.55 10.52 -32.05
CA VAL A 29 -30.28 11.11 -31.60
C VAL A 29 -29.19 10.08 -31.85
N LEU A 30 -28.29 10.41 -32.78
CA LEU A 30 -27.11 9.62 -33.12
C LEU A 30 -25.95 9.97 -32.18
N ALA A 31 -25.24 8.91 -31.77
CA ALA A 31 -23.95 8.85 -31.06
C ALA A 31 -23.98 8.61 -29.54
N GLY A 32 -24.00 7.31 -29.16
CA GLY A 32 -23.03 6.72 -28.23
C GLY A 32 -23.44 6.56 -26.76
N CYS A 33 -23.90 5.34 -26.41
CA CYS A 33 -23.98 4.62 -25.11
C CYS A 33 -23.57 5.37 -23.82
N GLY A 34 -24.35 5.44 -22.73
CA GLY A 34 -25.61 4.82 -22.35
C GLY A 34 -25.86 5.11 -20.85
N ASN A 35 -27.09 5.49 -20.50
CA ASN A 35 -27.51 5.73 -19.12
C ASN A 35 -27.90 4.39 -18.47
N ASN A 36 -27.38 4.12 -17.27
CA ASN A 36 -28.00 3.21 -16.31
C ASN A 36 -28.31 4.01 -15.04
N ASP A 37 -29.60 4.11 -14.70
CA ASP A 37 -30.08 4.46 -13.37
C ASP A 37 -29.76 3.31 -12.40
N ASP A 38 -28.59 3.38 -11.78
CA ASP A 38 -28.24 2.59 -10.60
C ASP A 38 -27.58 3.52 -9.60
N SER A 39 -28.18 3.57 -8.40
CA SER A 39 -27.71 4.22 -7.19
C SER A 39 -26.18 4.30 -7.08
N GLN A 40 -25.60 5.43 -7.49
CA GLN A 40 -24.22 5.79 -7.14
C GLN A 40 -24.26 6.69 -5.91
N SER A 41 -24.34 6.04 -4.76
CA SER A 41 -23.60 6.51 -3.61
C SER A 41 -22.11 6.34 -3.92
N ALA A 42 -21.34 7.39 -3.62
CA ALA A 42 -19.88 7.48 -3.63
C ALA A 42 -19.21 7.89 -4.96
N ASP A 43 -19.26 9.18 -5.24
CA ASP A 43 -18.13 9.97 -5.74
C ASP A 43 -18.16 11.26 -4.88
N GLU A 44 -17.09 11.72 -4.21
CA GLU A 44 -15.79 12.03 -4.80
C GLU A 44 -14.63 11.86 -3.79
N ALA A 45 -13.68 10.99 -4.12
CA ALA A 45 -12.26 11.25 -3.90
C ALA A 45 -11.46 10.52 -4.99
N SER A 46 -10.99 11.29 -5.95
CA SER A 46 -10.02 10.93 -6.99
C SER A 46 -8.90 10.01 -6.46
N PRO A 47 -8.65 8.81 -7.01
CA PRO A 47 -7.50 8.01 -6.64
C PRO A 47 -6.32 8.37 -7.55
N ASN A 48 -5.85 9.62 -7.49
CA ASN A 48 -4.56 9.99 -8.05
C ASN A 48 -3.65 10.52 -6.93
N ALA A 49 -3.23 9.59 -6.07
CA ALA A 49 -1.94 9.57 -5.39
C ALA A 49 -1.82 8.17 -4.79
N ASP A 50 -0.79 7.41 -5.17
CA ASP A 50 -0.40 6.13 -4.58
C ASP A 50 -0.45 6.22 -3.05
N ALA A 51 -1.57 5.75 -2.48
CA ALA A 51 -1.71 5.66 -1.05
C ALA A 51 -0.86 4.48 -0.61
N ALA A 52 0.30 4.81 -0.04
CA ALA A 52 1.07 3.96 0.86
C ALA A 52 0.13 2.96 1.56
N THR A 53 0.12 1.71 1.09
CA THR A 53 -0.86 0.73 1.57
C THR A 53 -0.34 0.20 2.89
N ALA A 54 -0.91 0.73 3.97
CA ALA A 54 -0.70 0.25 5.32
C ALA A 54 -1.69 -0.87 5.66
N ASP A 55 -1.26 -1.84 6.47
CA ASP A 55 -2.14 -2.87 7.00
C ASP A 55 -3.02 -2.36 8.17
N ALA A 56 -3.84 -3.24 8.75
CA ALA A 56 -4.74 -2.91 9.85
C ALA A 56 -4.01 -2.35 11.10
N ASP A 57 -2.73 -2.67 11.27
CA ASP A 57 -1.90 -2.18 12.38
C ASP A 57 -1.11 -0.92 11.98
N GLY A 58 -1.28 -0.42 10.75
CA GLY A 58 -0.65 0.79 10.23
C GLY A 58 0.74 0.58 9.65
N PHE A 59 1.17 -0.66 9.41
CA PHE A 59 2.47 -0.95 8.81
C PHE A 59 2.38 -0.98 7.29
N VAL A 60 3.33 -0.31 6.64
CA VAL A 60 3.40 -0.28 5.18
C VAL A 60 4.04 -1.53 4.60
N ASN A 61 3.66 -1.87 3.37
CA ASN A 61 4.21 -3.01 2.64
C ASN A 61 5.56 -2.72 1.95
N ALA A 62 6.17 -3.77 1.37
CA ALA A 62 7.43 -3.69 0.65
C ALA A 62 7.47 -2.61 -0.45
N ASP A 63 6.40 -2.48 -1.23
CA ASP A 63 6.34 -1.54 -2.34
C ASP A 63 6.30 -0.09 -1.86
N THR A 64 5.54 0.17 -0.80
CA THR A 64 5.52 1.47 -0.14
C THR A 64 6.88 1.80 0.47
N ILE A 65 7.57 0.82 1.09
CA ILE A 65 8.94 1.05 1.59
C ILE A 65 9.87 1.44 0.43
N ARG A 66 9.79 0.73 -0.71
CA ARG A 66 10.58 1.06 -1.91
C ARG A 66 10.32 2.46 -2.41
N GLU A 67 9.06 2.82 -2.60
CA GLU A 67 8.65 4.10 -3.13
C GLU A 67 9.04 5.26 -2.20
N ARG A 68 8.87 5.08 -0.90
CA ARG A 68 8.97 6.17 0.07
C ARG A 68 10.36 6.32 0.65
N VAL A 69 11.09 5.24 0.89
CA VAL A 69 12.40 5.26 1.58
C VAL A 69 13.57 5.22 0.59
N ILE A 70 13.48 4.37 -0.44
CA ILE A 70 14.62 4.14 -1.33
C ILE A 70 14.79 5.33 -2.27
N GLY A 71 16.02 5.81 -2.41
CA GLY A 71 16.33 7.05 -3.10
C GLY A 71 16.12 8.31 -2.26
N ASN A 72 15.81 8.17 -0.96
CA ASN A 72 15.62 9.27 -0.02
C ASN A 72 16.54 9.13 1.21
N THR A 73 16.66 10.20 1.96
CA THR A 73 17.37 10.26 3.24
C THR A 73 16.37 10.16 4.40
N VAL A 74 16.74 9.46 5.47
CA VAL A 74 16.03 9.52 6.75
C VAL A 74 16.93 10.16 7.80
N THR A 75 16.40 11.19 8.46
CA THR A 75 17.03 11.80 9.65
C THR A 75 16.19 11.48 10.87
N GLY A 76 16.80 11.02 11.95
CA GLY A 76 16.04 10.53 13.09
C GLY A 76 16.87 10.14 14.30
N THR A 77 16.28 9.34 15.17
CA THR A 77 16.92 8.75 16.35
C THR A 77 16.55 7.28 16.50
N MET A 78 17.54 6.42 16.80
CA MET A 78 17.33 5.01 17.20
C MET A 78 17.29 4.85 18.73
N SER A 79 17.83 5.82 19.45
CA SER A 79 17.72 5.94 20.90
C SER A 79 17.72 7.43 21.27
N PRO A 80 17.31 7.82 22.49
CA PRO A 80 17.23 9.23 22.88
C PRO A 80 18.52 10.03 22.60
N ASP A 81 19.67 9.37 22.67
CA ASP A 81 20.99 9.99 22.57
C ASP A 81 21.72 9.66 21.25
N SER A 82 21.10 8.90 20.34
CA SER A 82 21.72 8.50 19.07
C SER A 82 20.90 8.98 17.88
N ALA A 83 21.28 10.15 17.38
CA ALA A 83 20.76 10.70 16.14
C ALA A 83 21.48 10.10 14.93
N TYR A 84 20.74 9.85 13.86
CA TYR A 84 21.27 9.38 12.59
C TYR A 84 20.75 10.23 11.44
N THR A 85 21.49 10.25 10.34
CA THR A 85 21.06 10.77 9.05
C THR A 85 21.71 9.93 7.99
N GLU A 86 20.91 9.21 7.22
CA GLU A 86 21.42 8.25 6.26
C GLU A 86 20.58 8.21 4.99
N PHE A 87 21.27 8.08 3.86
CA PHE A 87 20.68 7.96 2.53
C PHE A 87 20.54 6.48 2.15
N TYR A 88 19.34 6.07 1.75
CA TYR A 88 19.06 4.71 1.29
C TYR A 88 19.18 4.66 -0.23
N ALA A 89 20.37 4.38 -0.72
CA ALA A 89 20.66 4.40 -2.14
C ALA A 89 19.99 3.22 -2.88
N PRO A 90 19.48 3.40 -4.12
CA PRO A 90 18.84 2.33 -4.90
C PRO A 90 19.70 1.10 -5.20
N ASP A 91 21.02 1.19 -5.01
CA ASP A 91 21.99 0.12 -5.23
C ASP A 91 22.09 -0.88 -4.06
N GLY A 92 21.25 -0.71 -3.03
CA GLY A 92 21.26 -1.57 -1.83
C GLY A 92 22.22 -1.08 -0.74
N THR A 93 22.77 0.13 -0.86
CA THR A 93 23.65 0.72 0.16
C THR A 93 22.93 1.76 1.02
N ILE A 94 23.30 1.79 2.30
CA ILE A 94 23.00 2.89 3.21
C ILE A 94 24.28 3.72 3.31
N ARG A 95 24.17 5.04 3.20
CA ARG A 95 25.31 5.96 3.29
C ARG A 95 25.04 7.01 4.34
N GLY A 96 25.88 7.02 5.38
CA GLY A 96 25.87 8.03 6.43
C GLY A 96 27.12 8.92 6.40
N PRO A 97 27.30 9.83 7.37
CA PRO A 97 28.40 10.80 7.38
C PRO A 97 29.80 10.16 7.40
N SER A 98 29.93 9.00 8.03
CA SER A 98 31.22 8.32 8.24
C SER A 98 31.12 6.80 8.14
N TYR A 99 30.03 6.28 7.58
CA TYR A 99 29.78 4.85 7.47
C TYR A 99 29.01 4.51 6.21
N GLN A 100 29.15 3.25 5.79
CA GLN A 100 28.29 2.62 4.80
C GLN A 100 27.77 1.32 5.39
N ALA A 101 26.58 0.93 4.96
CA ALA A 101 25.96 -0.33 5.33
C ALA A 101 25.14 -0.85 4.15
N ARG A 102 24.49 -2.00 4.32
CA ARG A 102 23.61 -2.56 3.31
C ARG A 102 22.18 -2.55 3.81
N TRP A 103 21.25 -2.31 2.89
CA TRP A 103 19.84 -2.55 3.14
C TRP A 103 19.30 -3.63 2.20
N THR A 104 18.29 -4.35 2.68
CA THR A 104 17.45 -5.22 1.87
C THR A 104 16.00 -5.06 2.31
N ILE A 105 15.06 -5.38 1.42
CA ILE A 105 13.64 -5.51 1.79
C ILE A 105 13.30 -6.99 1.71
N LYS A 106 12.85 -7.57 2.82
CA LYS A 106 12.43 -8.97 2.93
C LYS A 106 11.01 -9.00 3.45
N ASP A 107 10.11 -9.59 2.66
CA ASP A 107 8.67 -9.45 2.86
C ASP A 107 8.32 -7.96 3.01
N ASP A 108 7.52 -7.58 4.01
CA ASP A 108 7.16 -6.20 4.31
C ASP A 108 8.06 -5.54 5.38
N GLN A 109 9.35 -5.89 5.38
CA GLN A 109 10.33 -5.39 6.34
C GLN A 109 11.57 -4.81 5.66
N MET A 110 12.07 -3.71 6.23
CA MET A 110 13.36 -3.14 5.90
C MET A 110 14.43 -3.75 6.80
N CYS A 111 15.45 -4.35 6.21
CA CYS A 111 16.50 -5.07 6.92
C CYS A 111 17.85 -4.39 6.72
N PHE A 112 18.54 -4.11 7.82
CA PHE A 112 19.83 -3.42 7.83
C PHE A 112 20.96 -4.35 8.24
N ASP A 113 22.03 -4.29 7.47
CA ASP A 113 23.26 -5.03 7.68
C ASP A 113 24.40 -4.01 7.83
N TYR A 114 24.66 -3.63 9.08
CA TYR A 114 25.73 -2.73 9.46
C TYR A 114 26.98 -3.56 9.79
N ASP A 115 28.15 -3.17 9.29
CA ASP A 115 29.40 -3.95 9.43
C ASP A 115 29.79 -4.29 10.88
N GLU A 116 29.34 -3.49 11.85
CA GLU A 116 29.58 -3.66 13.28
C GLU A 116 28.50 -4.46 14.03
N ALA A 117 27.39 -4.78 13.35
CA ALA A 117 26.31 -5.57 13.93
C ALA A 117 26.60 -7.08 13.82
N LEU A 118 26.27 -7.83 14.88
CA LEU A 118 26.41 -9.29 14.89
C LEU A 118 25.35 -10.00 14.02
N GLN A 119 24.30 -9.29 13.64
CA GLN A 119 23.13 -9.81 12.94
C GLN A 119 22.46 -8.72 12.11
N ILE A 120 21.72 -9.14 11.09
CA ILE A 120 20.85 -8.26 10.31
C ILE A 120 19.60 -7.97 11.12
N ASP A 121 19.30 -6.70 11.34
CA ASP A 121 18.08 -6.25 12.02
C ASP A 121 17.00 -5.89 10.99
N CYS A 122 15.83 -6.50 11.11
CA CYS A 122 14.67 -6.25 10.25
C CYS A 122 13.56 -5.51 11.00
N TYR A 123 13.01 -4.49 10.37
CA TYR A 123 12.01 -3.59 10.93
C TYR A 123 10.78 -3.52 10.04
N ARG A 124 9.59 -3.61 10.66
CA ARG A 124 8.36 -3.14 10.03
C ARG A 124 8.35 -1.62 10.08
N VAL A 125 7.72 -0.99 9.11
CA VAL A 125 7.76 0.47 8.95
C VAL A 125 6.35 1.03 9.06
N LYS A 126 6.17 2.09 9.85
CA LYS A 126 4.99 2.95 9.77
C LYS A 126 5.40 4.27 9.13
N ILE A 127 4.61 4.76 8.17
CA ILE A 127 4.86 6.03 7.48
C ILE A 127 3.60 6.87 7.55
N ASP A 128 3.72 8.10 8.08
CA ASP A 128 2.66 9.10 8.13
C ASP A 128 3.20 10.44 7.61
N GLY A 129 2.75 10.85 6.42
CA GLY A 129 3.34 11.97 5.71
C GLY A 129 4.84 11.76 5.52
N ARG A 130 5.67 12.61 6.13
CA ARG A 130 7.14 12.48 6.13
C ARG A 130 7.69 11.75 7.35
N SER A 131 6.86 11.52 8.37
CA SER A 131 7.29 10.84 9.58
C SER A 131 7.37 9.34 9.31
N LEU A 132 8.39 8.71 9.87
CA LEU A 132 8.63 7.28 9.79
C LEU A 132 8.91 6.74 11.19
N GLU A 133 8.45 5.53 11.47
CA GLU A 133 8.85 4.75 12.64
C GLU A 133 9.35 3.36 12.23
N TRP A 134 10.51 2.98 12.79
CA TRP A 134 11.06 1.63 12.70
C TRP A 134 10.54 0.80 13.86
N HIS A 135 9.90 -0.32 13.57
CA HIS A 135 9.30 -1.20 14.57
C HIS A 135 9.92 -2.59 14.51
N ARG A 136 10.28 -3.15 15.67
CA ARG A 136 10.74 -4.53 15.80
C ARG A 136 10.01 -5.17 16.98
N GLN A 137 9.48 -6.38 16.78
CA GLN A 137 8.70 -7.09 17.80
C GLN A 137 7.52 -6.29 18.38
N GLY A 138 6.92 -5.41 17.56
CA GLY A 138 5.78 -4.57 17.96
C GLY A 138 6.14 -3.30 18.74
N GLU A 139 7.43 -3.05 18.98
CA GLU A 139 7.92 -1.87 19.68
C GLU A 139 8.60 -0.90 18.72
N VAL A 140 8.43 0.41 18.98
CA VAL A 140 9.17 1.46 18.28
C VAL A 140 10.64 1.39 18.68
N GLN A 141 11.49 1.07 17.72
CA GLN A 141 12.94 1.05 17.90
C GLN A 141 13.59 2.36 17.43
N GLY A 142 12.94 3.10 16.55
CA GLY A 142 13.47 4.35 16.06
C GLY A 142 12.42 5.19 15.37
N LYS A 143 12.70 6.49 15.30
CA LYS A 143 11.87 7.46 14.58
C LYS A 143 12.71 8.16 13.54
N GLY A 144 12.07 8.62 12.48
CA GLY A 144 12.71 9.28 11.36
C GLY A 144 11.80 10.29 10.68
N THR A 145 12.42 11.18 9.92
CA THR A 145 11.76 12.06 8.95
C THR A 145 12.39 11.81 7.60
N LEU A 146 11.54 11.52 6.61
CA LEU A 146 11.90 11.40 5.22
C LEU A 146 12.26 12.77 4.63
N VAL A 147 13.42 12.79 3.98
CA VAL A 147 13.95 13.92 3.25
C VAL A 147 14.22 13.46 1.82
N GLU A 148 13.71 14.22 0.85
CA GLU A 148 13.79 13.86 -0.56
C GLU A 148 15.24 13.82 -1.06
N GLY A 149 15.60 12.75 -1.78
CA GLY A 149 16.91 12.60 -2.40
C GLY A 149 18.07 12.40 -1.42
N ASN A 150 19.27 12.82 -1.84
CA ASN A 150 20.50 12.81 -1.04
C ASN A 150 21.04 14.25 -0.87
N PRO A 151 20.37 15.11 -0.07
CA PRO A 151 20.76 16.52 0.05
C PRO A 151 22.13 16.70 0.75
N ASN A 152 22.57 15.69 1.50
CA ASN A 152 23.86 15.68 2.18
C ASN A 152 25.02 15.20 1.30
N ASN A 153 24.74 14.67 0.10
CA ASN A 153 25.73 14.11 -0.83
C ASN A 153 26.60 13.01 -0.20
N PHE A 154 25.99 12.10 0.56
CA PHE A 154 26.64 10.88 1.05
C PHE A 154 27.02 9.91 -0.08
#